data_AF-A0A352IZU9-F1
#
_entry.id   AF-A0A352IZU9-F1
#
_cell.length_a   1.000
_cell.length_b   1.000
_cell.length_c   1.000
_cell.angle_alpha   90.00
_cell.angle_beta   90.00
_cell.angle_gamma   90.00
#
_symmetry.space_group_name_H-M   'P 1'
#
loop_
_entity.id
_entity.type
_entity.pdbx_description
1 polymer ?
#
loop_
_entity_poly.entity_id
_entity_poly.type
_entity_poly.pdbx_seq_one_letter_code
_entity_poly.pdbx_strand_id
1 'polypeptide(L)'
;LQGLLADPAFRKDVGDLVQARRDAARAPAWFQQTYPRPPLTCAAYFSMEFMLSEALPIYSGGLGNVAGDQLKAASDLGVPVIGVGLLYQQGYFRQLIDRDGAQQALYPYNDPGQLPIMPLRHSNGEWLRIQLGLPGHPIWLRAWQVQVGRVKLYLLDSNDAANYPPYRGITSELYGGAPDQRLMQEVILGIGGWRLLAALGIEPEVCHLNEGHAALAVLERARHFMQRTGQPFGVALAATRAGNLFTTHTAVAAGFDRFPPGLIEHCLGGYASNQLGITLDDLL
;
A
#
# COMPACT_ATOMS: atom_id res chain seq x y z
N LEU A 1 23.38 -8.97 -23.65
CA LEU A 1 22.41 -7.95 -24.11
C LEU A 1 22.81 -7.28 -25.42
N GLN A 2 24.00 -6.69 -25.54
CA GLN A 2 24.43 -5.99 -26.77
C GLN A 2 24.40 -6.85 -28.04
N GLY A 3 24.77 -8.14 -27.95
CA GLY A 3 24.67 -9.08 -29.08
C GLY A 3 23.23 -9.41 -29.49
N LEU A 4 22.30 -9.54 -28.53
CA LEU A 4 20.86 -9.75 -28.83
C LEU A 4 20.21 -8.50 -29.41
N LEU A 5 20.60 -7.31 -28.92
CA LEU A 5 20.16 -6.04 -29.48
C LEU A 5 20.78 -5.72 -30.86
N ALA A 6 21.74 -6.50 -31.33
CA ALA A 6 22.25 -6.39 -32.69
C ALA A 6 21.42 -7.20 -33.70
N ASP A 7 20.65 -8.18 -33.25
CA ASP A 7 19.78 -9.00 -34.08
C ASP A 7 18.48 -8.23 -34.43
N PRO A 8 18.25 -7.91 -35.73
CA PRO A 8 17.04 -7.21 -36.16
C PRO A 8 15.74 -7.98 -35.88
N ALA A 9 15.76 -9.31 -35.92
CA ALA A 9 14.58 -10.13 -35.64
C ALA A 9 14.19 -10.02 -34.17
N PHE A 10 15.16 -10.19 -33.27
CA PHE A 10 14.95 -10.01 -31.84
C PHE A 10 14.44 -8.60 -31.49
N ARG A 11 15.03 -7.55 -32.08
CA ARG A 11 14.57 -6.17 -31.88
C ARG A 11 13.12 -5.97 -32.35
N LYS A 12 12.75 -6.59 -33.47
CA LYS A 12 11.39 -6.53 -34.00
C LYS A 12 10.43 -7.20 -33.03
N ASP A 13 10.72 -8.42 -32.56
CA ASP A 13 9.85 -9.15 -31.63
C ASP A 13 9.63 -8.37 -30.32
N VAL A 14 10.70 -7.80 -29.76
CA VAL A 14 10.60 -6.92 -28.57
C VAL A 14 9.77 -5.68 -28.88
N GLY A 15 9.98 -5.06 -30.05
CA GLY A 15 9.22 -3.90 -30.50
C GLY A 15 7.73 -4.20 -30.63
N ASP A 16 7.38 -5.30 -31.27
CA ASP A 16 6.00 -5.75 -31.48
C ASP A 16 5.31 -6.06 -30.15
N LEU A 17 6.00 -6.73 -29.21
CA LEU A 17 5.47 -6.98 -27.86
C LEU A 17 5.25 -5.69 -27.06
N VAL A 18 6.20 -4.76 -27.09
CA VAL A 18 6.07 -3.46 -26.42
C VAL A 18 4.92 -2.65 -27.02
N GLN A 19 4.79 -2.66 -28.35
CA GLN A 19 3.74 -1.94 -29.05
C GLN A 19 2.37 -2.54 -28.75
N ALA A 20 2.21 -3.87 -28.83
CA ALA A 20 0.97 -4.57 -28.46
C ALA A 20 0.55 -4.26 -27.02
N ARG A 21 1.50 -4.21 -26.08
CA ARG A 21 1.23 -3.85 -24.67
C ARG A 21 0.78 -2.39 -24.53
N ARG A 22 1.39 -1.46 -25.27
CA ARG A 22 0.99 -0.04 -25.28
C ARG A 22 -0.40 0.14 -25.88
N ASP A 23 -0.69 -0.55 -26.98
CA ASP A 23 -1.98 -0.49 -27.66
C ASP A 23 -3.08 -1.09 -26.79
N ALA A 24 -2.82 -2.24 -26.18
CA ALA A 24 -3.69 -2.81 -25.17
C ALA A 24 -3.96 -1.81 -24.04
N ALA A 25 -2.92 -1.18 -23.45
CA ALA A 25 -3.10 -0.21 -22.37
C ALA A 25 -3.88 1.06 -22.75
N ARG A 26 -3.98 1.40 -24.05
CA ARG A 26 -4.73 2.56 -24.57
C ARG A 26 -6.16 2.22 -25.00
N ALA A 27 -6.38 1.00 -25.49
CA ALA A 27 -7.70 0.56 -25.95
C ALA A 27 -8.70 0.51 -24.77
N PRO A 28 -9.98 0.84 -24.94
CA PRO A 28 -11.00 0.64 -23.90
C PRO A 28 -11.05 -0.84 -23.47
N ALA A 29 -10.97 -1.14 -22.18
CA ALA A 29 -11.11 -2.50 -21.68
C ALA A 29 -12.59 -2.87 -21.49
N TRP A 30 -12.86 -4.10 -21.05
CA TRP A 30 -14.22 -4.61 -20.83
C TRP A 30 -15.09 -3.66 -19.98
N PHE A 31 -14.56 -3.11 -18.89
CA PHE A 31 -15.30 -2.21 -17.99
C PHE A 31 -15.73 -0.92 -18.69
N GLN A 32 -14.85 -0.27 -19.45
CA GLN A 32 -15.19 0.94 -20.19
C GLN A 32 -16.22 0.68 -21.30
N GLN A 33 -16.16 -0.49 -21.94
CA GLN A 33 -17.11 -0.89 -22.98
C GLN A 33 -18.49 -1.24 -22.40
N THR A 34 -18.52 -1.93 -21.26
CA THR A 34 -19.74 -2.41 -20.61
C THR A 34 -20.46 -1.29 -19.83
N TYR A 35 -19.69 -0.37 -19.24
CA TYR A 35 -20.22 0.73 -18.45
C TYR A 35 -19.77 2.10 -18.97
N PRO A 36 -20.34 2.60 -20.10
CA PRO A 36 -20.03 3.94 -20.62
C PRO A 36 -20.34 5.08 -19.63
N ARG A 37 -21.27 4.83 -18.71
CA ARG A 37 -21.54 5.66 -17.53
C ARG A 37 -21.21 4.81 -16.30
N PRO A 38 -19.93 4.79 -15.87
CA PRO A 38 -19.48 3.83 -14.88
C PRO A 38 -20.10 4.14 -13.51
N PRO A 39 -20.67 3.13 -12.82
CA PRO A 39 -21.20 3.30 -11.46
C PRO A 39 -20.09 3.37 -10.40
N LEU A 40 -18.84 3.15 -10.80
CA LEU A 40 -17.65 3.18 -9.98
C LEU A 40 -16.54 3.90 -10.74
N THR A 41 -15.97 4.93 -10.14
CA THR A 41 -14.89 5.74 -10.70
C THR A 41 -13.54 5.44 -10.05
N CYS A 42 -13.52 5.01 -8.78
CA CYS A 42 -12.29 4.64 -8.08
C CYS A 42 -12.56 3.75 -6.86
N ALA A 43 -11.84 2.63 -6.77
CA ALA A 43 -11.71 1.81 -5.58
C ALA A 43 -10.24 1.78 -5.12
N ALA A 44 -9.99 1.95 -3.82
CA ALA A 44 -8.67 1.77 -3.23
C ALA A 44 -8.61 0.42 -2.50
N TYR A 45 -7.59 -0.37 -2.82
CA TYR A 45 -7.34 -1.69 -2.25
C TYR A 45 -6.08 -1.64 -1.38
N PHE A 46 -6.27 -1.70 -0.07
CA PHE A 46 -5.21 -1.63 0.92
C PHE A 46 -4.77 -3.03 1.33
N SER A 47 -3.46 -3.29 1.25
CA SER A 47 -2.89 -4.55 1.73
C SER A 47 -1.45 -4.38 2.21
N MET A 48 -1.04 -5.23 3.15
CA MET A 48 0.35 -5.34 3.57
C MET A 48 1.25 -5.94 2.48
N GLU A 49 0.71 -6.79 1.59
CA GLU A 49 1.53 -7.49 0.60
C GLU A 49 0.91 -7.53 -0.79
N PHE A 50 1.77 -7.57 -1.82
CA PHE A 50 1.38 -7.68 -3.23
C PHE A 50 2.37 -8.54 -4.03
N MET A 51 1.93 -9.70 -4.51
CA MET A 51 2.73 -10.52 -5.42
C MET A 51 2.48 -10.12 -6.87
N LEU A 52 3.29 -9.19 -7.37
CA LEU A 52 3.25 -8.78 -8.77
C LEU A 52 4.22 -9.58 -9.63
N SER A 53 5.49 -9.61 -9.22
CA SER A 53 6.59 -10.32 -9.86
C SER A 53 7.74 -10.48 -8.87
N GLU A 54 8.63 -11.43 -9.10
CA GLU A 54 9.83 -11.65 -8.28
C GLU A 54 10.76 -10.42 -8.19
N ALA A 55 10.71 -9.52 -9.20
CA ALA A 55 11.48 -8.29 -9.21
C ALA A 55 11.01 -7.24 -8.17
N LEU A 56 9.87 -7.46 -7.52
CA LEU A 56 9.35 -6.61 -6.45
C LEU A 56 8.90 -7.48 -5.26
N PRO A 57 9.84 -7.86 -4.38
CA PRO A 57 9.59 -8.83 -3.30
C PRO A 57 8.90 -8.19 -2.09
N ILE A 58 7.65 -7.76 -2.27
CA ILE A 58 6.80 -7.15 -1.23
C ILE A 58 5.65 -8.07 -0.80
N TYR A 59 5.90 -9.38 -0.77
CA TYR A 59 4.92 -10.38 -0.34
C TYR A 59 5.58 -11.58 0.35
N SER A 60 4.79 -12.31 1.12
CA SER A 60 5.18 -13.54 1.81
C SER A 60 4.37 -14.74 1.32
N GLY A 61 3.06 -14.61 1.12
CA GLY A 61 2.21 -15.78 0.87
C GLY A 61 0.92 -15.51 0.10
N GLY A 62 -0.13 -16.24 0.49
CA GLY A 62 -1.41 -16.28 -0.22
C GLY A 62 -2.15 -14.93 -0.25
N LEU A 63 -2.04 -14.13 0.82
CA LEU A 63 -2.68 -12.81 0.90
C LEU A 63 -2.15 -11.89 -0.21
N GLY A 64 -0.84 -11.92 -0.46
CA GLY A 64 -0.14 -11.15 -1.47
C GLY A 64 -0.39 -11.67 -2.88
N ASN A 65 -0.51 -13.00 -3.05
CA ASN A 65 -0.96 -13.58 -4.32
C ASN A 65 -2.36 -13.05 -4.69
N VAL A 66 -3.32 -13.12 -3.77
CA VAL A 66 -4.67 -12.59 -4.00
C VAL A 66 -4.64 -11.09 -4.30
N ALA A 67 -3.89 -10.30 -3.52
CA ALA A 67 -3.76 -8.86 -3.74
C ALA A 67 -3.13 -8.52 -5.10
N GLY A 68 -2.09 -9.24 -5.51
CA GLY A 68 -1.44 -9.08 -6.80
C GLY A 68 -2.35 -9.46 -7.97
N ASP A 69 -3.06 -10.57 -7.86
CA ASP A 69 -4.01 -11.05 -8.87
C ASP A 69 -5.23 -10.14 -8.99
N GLN A 70 -5.72 -9.56 -7.88
CA GLN A 70 -6.74 -8.51 -7.89
C GLN A 70 -6.30 -7.31 -8.76
N LEU A 71 -5.07 -6.82 -8.58
CA LEU A 71 -4.58 -5.69 -9.38
C LEU A 71 -4.38 -6.05 -10.86
N LYS A 72 -3.91 -7.27 -11.15
CA LYS A 72 -3.76 -7.77 -12.53
C LYS A 72 -5.11 -7.92 -13.21
N ALA A 73 -6.08 -8.55 -12.55
CA ALA A 73 -7.44 -8.70 -13.04
C ALA A 73 -8.14 -7.34 -13.24
N ALA A 74 -7.97 -6.41 -12.29
CA ALA A 74 -8.48 -5.04 -12.44
C ALA A 74 -7.86 -4.32 -13.66
N SER A 75 -6.56 -4.52 -13.91
CA SER A 75 -5.89 -4.01 -15.11
C SER A 75 -6.45 -4.62 -16.40
N ASP A 76 -6.66 -5.93 -16.45
CA ASP A 76 -7.14 -6.63 -17.65
C ASP A 76 -8.60 -6.26 -17.97
N LEU A 77 -9.45 -6.20 -16.95
CA LEU A 77 -10.85 -5.81 -17.06
C LEU A 77 -11.04 -4.29 -17.20
N GLY A 78 -10.04 -3.49 -16.83
CA GLY A 78 -10.10 -2.03 -16.76
C GLY A 78 -10.97 -1.49 -15.64
N VAL A 79 -11.17 -2.25 -14.56
CA VAL A 79 -11.87 -1.77 -13.36
C VAL A 79 -10.97 -0.74 -12.66
N PRO A 80 -11.49 0.43 -12.24
CA PRO A 80 -10.67 1.52 -11.70
C PRO A 80 -10.26 1.25 -10.24
N VAL A 81 -9.33 0.31 -10.07
CA VAL A 81 -8.72 -0.03 -8.78
C VAL A 81 -7.36 0.64 -8.66
N ILE A 82 -7.01 1.08 -7.45
CA ILE A 82 -5.68 1.54 -7.06
C ILE A 82 -5.24 0.72 -5.85
N GLY A 83 -4.02 0.17 -5.89
CA GLY A 83 -3.42 -0.49 -4.74
C GLY A 83 -2.74 0.49 -3.80
N VAL A 84 -2.79 0.22 -2.50
CA VAL A 84 -2.01 0.93 -1.48
C VAL A 84 -1.34 -0.09 -0.56
N GLY A 85 -0.02 0.04 -0.38
CA GLY A 85 0.78 -0.88 0.42
C GLY A 85 2.06 -0.24 0.97
N LEU A 86 2.97 -1.08 1.43
CA LEU A 86 4.28 -0.68 1.97
C LEU A 86 5.41 -1.18 1.07
N LEU A 87 6.50 -0.42 0.99
CA LEU A 87 7.72 -0.85 0.33
C LEU A 87 8.68 -1.43 1.37
N TYR A 88 8.98 -2.72 1.27
CA TYR A 88 9.87 -3.39 2.23
C TYR A 88 11.32 -3.42 1.76
N GLN A 89 12.24 -2.96 2.62
CA GLN A 89 13.69 -2.97 2.30
C GLN A 89 14.27 -4.38 2.19
N GLN A 90 13.70 -5.38 2.86
CA GLN A 90 14.22 -6.76 2.86
C GLN A 90 13.15 -7.78 2.45
N GLY A 91 11.90 -7.34 2.22
CA GLY A 91 10.78 -8.24 1.93
C GLY A 91 10.45 -9.10 3.15
N TYR A 92 10.09 -10.36 2.91
CA TYR A 92 9.89 -11.35 3.97
C TYR A 92 11.22 -12.00 4.37
N PHE A 93 11.67 -13.02 3.64
CA PHE A 93 13.05 -13.49 3.64
C PHE A 93 13.29 -14.30 2.36
N ARG A 94 14.56 -14.47 1.98
CA ARG A 94 14.97 -15.43 0.95
C ARG A 94 15.43 -16.72 1.64
N GLN A 95 14.75 -17.81 1.31
CA GLN A 95 15.11 -19.13 1.81
C GLN A 95 16.35 -19.66 1.09
N LEU A 96 17.36 -20.09 1.85
CA LEU A 96 18.41 -20.99 1.39
C LEU A 96 18.32 -22.29 2.17
N ILE A 97 18.56 -23.41 1.49
CA ILE A 97 18.73 -24.72 2.13
C ILE A 97 20.21 -25.06 2.09
N ASP A 98 20.81 -25.29 3.24
CA ASP A 98 22.23 -25.61 3.32
C ASP A 98 22.52 -27.10 3.03
N ARG A 99 23.81 -27.44 3.09
CA ARG A 99 24.29 -28.79 2.78
C ARG A 99 23.71 -29.88 3.68
N ASP A 100 23.25 -29.52 4.87
CA ASP A 100 22.70 -30.43 5.88
C ASP A 100 21.16 -30.46 5.82
N GLY A 101 20.56 -29.73 4.87
CA GLY A 101 19.11 -29.64 4.69
C GLY A 101 18.43 -28.63 5.62
N ALA A 102 19.20 -27.82 6.36
CA ALA A 102 18.64 -26.83 7.26
C ALA A 102 18.28 -25.53 6.51
N GLN A 103 17.17 -24.92 6.92
CA GLN A 103 16.76 -23.62 6.41
C GLN A 103 17.64 -22.50 6.97
N GLN A 104 18.12 -21.64 6.08
CA GLN A 104 18.76 -20.37 6.40
C GLN A 104 17.93 -19.23 5.82
N ALA A 105 17.56 -18.26 6.65
CA ALA A 105 16.83 -17.07 6.24
C ALA A 105 17.81 -15.94 5.90
N LEU A 106 17.78 -15.48 4.65
CA LEU A 106 18.53 -14.31 4.21
C LEU A 106 17.61 -13.10 4.03
N TYR A 107 18.13 -11.92 4.34
CA TYR A 107 17.41 -10.64 4.23
C TYR A 107 18.16 -9.70 3.30
N PRO A 108 18.25 -10.01 1.99
CA PRO A 108 18.95 -9.14 1.04
C PRO A 108 18.25 -7.78 0.96
N TYR A 109 19.04 -6.71 0.91
CA TYR A 109 18.50 -5.37 0.75
C TYR A 109 17.98 -5.15 -0.68
N ASN A 110 16.74 -4.72 -0.79
CA ASN A 110 16.09 -4.29 -2.01
C ASN A 110 16.41 -2.82 -2.25
N ASP A 111 17.35 -2.54 -3.14
CA ASP A 111 17.65 -1.16 -3.55
C ASP A 111 16.47 -0.60 -4.37
N PRO A 112 15.76 0.45 -3.90
CA PRO A 112 14.67 1.06 -4.64
C PRO A 112 15.05 1.48 -6.06
N GLY A 113 16.32 1.82 -6.32
CA GLY A 113 16.82 2.16 -7.65
C GLY A 113 16.89 0.99 -8.65
N GLN A 114 16.80 -0.24 -8.15
CA GLN A 114 16.81 -1.47 -8.96
C GLN A 114 15.44 -2.14 -9.06
N LEU A 115 14.45 -1.64 -8.32
CA LEU A 115 13.08 -2.14 -8.33
C LEU A 115 12.26 -1.51 -9.46
N PRO A 116 11.21 -2.18 -9.97
CA PRO A 116 10.32 -1.65 -11.00
C PRO A 116 9.33 -0.60 -10.44
N ILE A 117 9.85 0.41 -9.75
CA ILE A 117 9.09 1.45 -9.05
C ILE A 117 9.58 2.84 -9.44
N MET A 118 8.73 3.85 -9.30
CA MET A 118 9.05 5.24 -9.59
C MET A 118 8.75 6.12 -8.37
N PRO A 119 9.63 7.07 -8.01
CA PRO A 119 9.32 8.00 -6.93
C PRO A 119 8.15 8.90 -7.36
N LEU A 120 7.16 9.07 -6.47
CA LEU A 120 6.12 10.07 -6.68
C LEU A 120 6.68 11.47 -6.43
N ARG A 121 6.32 12.43 -7.28
CA ARG A 121 6.85 13.79 -7.22
C ARG A 121 5.72 14.81 -7.28
N HIS A 122 5.93 15.93 -6.60
CA HIS A 122 5.12 17.12 -6.78
C HIS A 122 5.37 17.73 -8.18
N SER A 123 4.52 18.66 -8.58
CA SER A 123 4.67 19.40 -9.86
C SER A 123 5.99 20.19 -9.95
N ASN A 124 6.56 20.57 -8.81
CA ASN A 124 7.87 21.23 -8.72
C ASN A 124 9.06 20.27 -8.87
N GLY A 125 8.81 18.95 -9.02
CA GLY A 125 9.83 17.93 -9.15
C GLY A 125 10.38 17.37 -7.83
N GLU A 126 10.02 17.94 -6.68
CA GLU A 126 10.40 17.41 -5.37
C GLU A 126 9.67 16.10 -5.07
N TRP A 127 10.30 15.28 -4.24
CA TRP A 127 9.69 14.01 -3.82
C TRP A 127 8.43 14.26 -3.00
N LEU A 128 7.31 13.65 -3.40
CA LEU A 128 6.10 13.61 -2.58
C LEU A 128 6.40 12.78 -1.33
N ARG A 129 6.32 13.45 -0.18
CA ARG A 129 6.49 12.83 1.14
C ARG A 129 5.26 13.08 2.00
N ILE A 130 4.85 12.06 2.74
CA ILE A 130 3.72 12.14 3.68
C ILE A 130 4.28 12.23 5.09
N GLN A 131 3.82 13.22 5.86
CA GLN A 131 4.20 13.36 7.26
C GLN A 131 3.11 12.78 8.17
N LEU A 132 3.50 11.90 9.10
CA LEU A 132 2.64 11.44 10.18
C LEU A 132 3.13 12.02 11.50
N GLY A 133 2.21 12.63 12.26
CA GLY A 133 2.48 13.10 13.60
C GLY A 133 2.43 11.93 14.57
N LEU A 134 3.57 11.60 15.19
CA LEU A 134 3.68 10.64 16.29
C LEU A 134 4.05 11.38 17.57
N PRO A 135 3.86 10.76 18.75
CA PRO A 135 4.41 11.30 19.99
C PRO A 135 5.91 11.53 19.87
N GLY A 136 6.37 12.71 20.29
CA GLY A 136 7.78 13.09 20.23
C GLY A 136 8.20 13.65 18.86
N HIS A 137 8.26 12.81 17.82
CA HIS A 137 8.79 13.23 16.51
C HIS A 137 7.91 12.78 15.34
N PRO A 138 7.66 13.66 14.36
CA PRO A 138 6.96 13.26 13.15
C PRO A 138 7.82 12.29 12.33
N ILE A 139 7.16 11.38 11.62
CA ILE A 139 7.81 10.51 10.63
C ILE A 139 7.47 10.98 9.22
N TRP A 140 8.47 10.93 8.35
CA TRP A 140 8.36 11.20 6.92
C TRP A 140 8.30 9.89 6.14
N LEU A 141 7.33 9.78 5.25
CA LEU A 141 7.16 8.61 4.40
C LEU A 141 7.42 9.02 2.95
N ARG A 142 8.35 8.35 2.29
CA ARG A 142 8.53 8.46 0.86
C ARG A 142 7.40 7.70 0.16
N ALA A 143 6.91 8.27 -0.94
CA ALA A 143 5.88 7.64 -1.74
C ALA A 143 6.44 7.16 -3.07
N TRP A 144 6.08 5.94 -3.44
CA TRP A 144 6.49 5.26 -4.66
C TRP A 144 5.27 4.80 -5.46
N GLN A 145 5.41 4.69 -6.77
CA GLN A 145 4.40 4.18 -7.69
C GLN A 145 4.93 2.97 -8.44
N VAL A 146 4.11 1.92 -8.51
CA VAL A 146 4.27 0.76 -9.38
C VAL A 146 3.18 0.81 -10.45
N GLN A 147 3.55 0.59 -11.71
CA GLN A 147 2.59 0.51 -12.82
C GLN A 147 2.24 -0.96 -13.10
N VAL A 148 1.05 -1.38 -12.70
CA VAL A 148 0.51 -2.73 -12.89
C VAL A 148 -0.44 -2.72 -14.09
N GLY A 149 0.12 -2.82 -15.30
CA GLY A 149 -0.66 -2.66 -16.53
C GLY A 149 -1.31 -1.29 -16.58
N ARG A 150 -2.64 -1.20 -16.42
CA ARG A 150 -3.40 0.07 -16.34
C ARG A 150 -3.55 0.62 -14.92
N VAL A 151 -3.42 -0.26 -13.93
CA VAL A 151 -3.64 0.03 -12.53
C VAL A 151 -2.36 0.57 -11.90
N LYS A 152 -2.52 1.45 -10.91
CA LYS A 152 -1.43 1.98 -10.10
C LYS A 152 -1.43 1.31 -8.73
N LEU A 153 -0.26 0.97 -8.24
CA LEU A 153 -0.03 0.59 -6.84
C LEU A 153 0.89 1.64 -6.22
N TYR A 154 0.48 2.18 -5.08
CA TYR A 154 1.25 3.14 -4.31
C TYR A 154 1.85 2.48 -3.08
N LEU A 155 3.14 2.72 -2.85
CA LEU A 155 3.88 2.14 -1.74
C LEU A 155 4.47 3.24 -0.86
N LEU A 156 4.30 3.09 0.45
CA LEU A 156 4.87 3.96 1.47
C LEU A 156 6.13 3.35 2.07
N ASP A 157 7.10 4.21 2.38
CA ASP A 157 8.43 3.81 2.78
C ASP A 157 8.95 4.75 3.86
N SER A 158 9.27 4.21 5.04
CA SER A 158 9.76 5.01 6.17
C SER A 158 11.28 5.20 6.16
N ASN A 159 12.02 4.61 5.22
CA ASN A 159 13.47 4.74 5.09
C ASN A 159 13.88 6.10 4.48
N ASP A 160 13.43 7.20 5.10
CA ASP A 160 13.81 8.57 4.77
C ASP A 160 14.96 9.03 5.67
N ALA A 161 15.92 9.77 5.12
CA ALA A 161 17.04 10.33 5.88
C ALA A 161 16.58 11.35 6.95
N ALA A 162 15.41 11.96 6.78
CA ALA A 162 14.79 12.85 7.77
C ALA A 162 14.28 12.11 9.02
N ASN A 163 14.12 10.78 8.95
CA ASN A 163 13.69 9.98 10.10
C ASN A 163 14.88 9.55 10.95
N TYR A 164 14.65 9.37 12.25
CA TYR A 164 15.60 8.71 13.14
C TYR A 164 15.78 7.23 12.74
N PRO A 165 16.97 6.64 13.01
CA PRO A 165 17.27 5.27 12.58
C PRO A 165 16.20 4.21 12.92
N PRO A 166 15.58 4.19 14.13
CA PRO A 166 14.53 3.23 14.43
C PRO A 166 13.30 3.37 13.53
N TYR A 167 12.92 4.60 13.17
CA TYR A 167 11.76 4.84 12.30
C TYR A 167 12.04 4.52 10.83
N ARG A 168 13.30 4.58 10.39
CA ARG A 168 13.69 4.07 9.07
C ARG A 168 13.45 2.56 8.94
N GLY A 169 13.56 1.83 10.04
CA GLY A 169 13.37 0.40 10.10
C GLY A 169 11.91 -0.07 10.14
N ILE A 170 10.92 0.83 10.27
CA ILE A 170 9.51 0.40 10.35
C ILE A 170 9.09 -0.41 9.11
N THR A 171 9.53 0.01 7.93
CA THR A 171 9.28 -0.71 6.67
C THR A 171 10.40 -1.68 6.28
N SER A 172 11.26 -2.13 7.20
CA SER A 172 12.38 -3.01 6.84
C SER A 172 11.90 -4.35 6.29
N GLU A 173 11.07 -5.03 7.07
CA GLU A 173 10.65 -6.41 6.87
C GLU A 173 9.12 -6.53 6.89
N LEU A 174 8.60 -7.40 6.03
CA LEU A 174 7.22 -7.82 6.02
C LEU A 174 6.99 -8.84 7.14
N TYR A 175 6.02 -8.59 8.02
CA TYR A 175 5.73 -9.43 9.20
C TYR A 175 6.90 -9.60 10.19
N GLY A 176 7.93 -8.76 10.10
CA GLY A 176 9.02 -8.69 11.07
C GLY A 176 8.79 -7.66 12.17
N GLY A 177 9.70 -7.65 13.14
CA GLY A 177 9.74 -6.66 14.21
C GLY A 177 8.90 -6.98 15.44
N ALA A 178 9.03 -6.14 16.46
CA ALA A 178 8.27 -6.20 17.70
C ALA A 178 6.85 -5.61 17.53
N PRO A 179 5.92 -5.82 18.48
CA PRO A 179 4.54 -5.35 18.35
C PRO A 179 4.37 -3.85 18.09
N ASP A 180 5.27 -3.02 18.59
CA ASP A 180 5.34 -1.59 18.32
C ASP A 180 5.64 -1.30 16.84
N GLN A 181 6.61 -1.99 16.24
CA GLN A 181 6.91 -1.89 14.83
C GLN A 181 5.73 -2.36 13.96
N ARG A 182 5.06 -3.46 14.35
CA ARG A 182 3.86 -3.98 13.67
C ARG A 182 2.73 -2.96 13.69
N LEU A 183 2.41 -2.38 14.84
CA LEU A 183 1.41 -1.31 14.94
C LEU A 183 1.80 -0.12 14.06
N MET A 184 3.07 0.28 14.07
CA MET A 184 3.55 1.38 13.24
C MET A 184 3.43 1.09 11.75
N GLN A 185 3.60 -0.16 11.29
CA GLN A 185 3.30 -0.54 9.91
C GLN A 185 1.81 -0.35 9.58
N GLU A 186 0.89 -0.74 10.48
CA GLU A 186 -0.55 -0.53 10.30
C GLU A 186 -0.92 0.95 10.29
N VAL A 187 -0.28 1.77 11.12
CA VAL A 187 -0.43 3.24 11.12
C VAL A 187 0.01 3.83 9.78
N ILE A 188 1.16 3.41 9.26
CA ILE A 188 1.66 3.85 7.96
C ILE A 188 0.73 3.40 6.84
N LEU A 189 0.32 2.13 6.83
CA LEU A 189 -0.57 1.59 5.78
C LEU A 189 -1.93 2.28 5.80
N GLY A 190 -2.57 2.36 6.97
CA GLY A 190 -3.92 2.91 7.10
C GLY A 190 -3.96 4.44 7.01
N ILE A 191 -3.33 5.12 7.98
CA ILE A 191 -3.34 6.59 8.07
C ILE A 191 -2.46 7.18 6.99
N GLY A 192 -1.23 6.71 6.85
CA GLY A 192 -0.30 7.18 5.82
C GLY A 192 -0.84 6.92 4.41
N GLY A 193 -1.40 5.73 4.17
CA GLY A 193 -1.96 5.36 2.87
C GLY A 193 -3.14 6.24 2.47
N TRP A 194 -4.07 6.51 3.38
CA TRP A 194 -5.19 7.42 3.07
C TRP A 194 -4.73 8.87 2.86
N ARG A 195 -3.75 9.35 3.65
CA ARG A 195 -3.14 10.68 3.44
C ARG A 195 -2.41 10.79 2.11
N LEU A 196 -1.79 9.71 1.64
CA LEU A 196 -1.20 9.67 0.31
C LEU A 196 -2.25 9.84 -0.78
N LEU A 197 -3.38 9.13 -0.68
CA LEU A 197 -4.49 9.29 -1.63
C LEU A 197 -5.03 10.73 -1.63
N ALA A 198 -5.25 11.31 -0.45
CA ALA A 198 -5.69 12.70 -0.32
C ALA A 198 -4.68 13.68 -0.92
N ALA A 199 -3.38 13.49 -0.70
CA ALA A 199 -2.32 14.33 -1.27
C ALA A 199 -2.23 14.23 -2.80
N LEU A 200 -2.64 13.10 -3.37
CA LEU A 200 -2.75 12.88 -4.81
C LEU A 200 -4.08 13.37 -5.40
N GLY A 201 -5.00 13.89 -4.58
CA GLY A 201 -6.34 14.30 -5.01
C GLY A 201 -7.24 13.13 -5.42
N ILE A 202 -6.96 11.93 -4.90
CA ILE A 202 -7.72 10.72 -5.19
C ILE A 202 -8.76 10.53 -4.08
N GLU A 203 -10.03 10.48 -4.46
CA GLU A 203 -11.17 10.27 -3.56
C GLU A 203 -11.88 8.96 -3.92
N PRO A 204 -11.45 7.80 -3.39
CA PRO A 204 -12.09 6.52 -3.70
C PRO A 204 -13.50 6.43 -3.11
N GLU A 205 -14.43 5.92 -3.92
CA GLU A 205 -15.79 5.56 -3.47
C GLU A 205 -15.75 4.32 -2.57
N VAL A 206 -14.86 3.38 -2.90
CA VAL A 206 -14.66 2.13 -2.16
C VAL A 206 -13.26 2.10 -1.53
N CYS A 207 -13.21 1.75 -0.25
CA CYS A 207 -11.99 1.43 0.49
C CYS A 207 -12.06 -0.05 0.87
N HIS A 208 -11.26 -0.89 0.20
CA HIS A 208 -11.20 -2.32 0.42
C HIS A 208 -9.98 -2.64 1.28
N LEU A 209 -10.23 -3.19 2.46
CA LEU A 209 -9.24 -3.64 3.44
C LEU A 209 -9.01 -5.14 3.25
N ASN A 210 -7.79 -5.50 2.88
CA ASN A 210 -7.34 -6.89 2.81
C ASN A 210 -6.74 -7.29 4.16
N GLU A 211 -7.50 -8.00 4.98
CA GLU A 211 -7.29 -8.23 6.42
C GLU A 211 -7.31 -6.96 7.30
N GLY A 212 -7.15 -7.16 8.61
CA GLY A 212 -7.25 -6.11 9.63
C GLY A 212 -6.12 -5.07 9.59
N HIS A 213 -5.01 -5.35 8.90
CA HIS A 213 -3.80 -4.51 8.93
C HIS A 213 -4.00 -3.07 8.44
N ALA A 214 -5.03 -2.84 7.62
CA ALA A 214 -5.37 -1.52 7.08
C ALA A 214 -6.55 -0.86 7.81
N ALA A 215 -7.01 -1.40 8.94
CA ALA A 215 -8.21 -0.92 9.65
C ALA A 215 -8.17 0.59 9.96
N LEU A 216 -6.98 1.14 10.24
CA LEU A 216 -6.80 2.57 10.50
C LEU A 216 -7.12 3.47 9.29
N ALA A 217 -7.17 2.93 8.07
CA ALA A 217 -7.66 3.66 6.90
C ALA A 217 -9.13 4.07 7.04
N VAL A 218 -9.95 3.30 7.77
CA VAL A 218 -11.36 3.64 8.05
C VAL A 218 -11.44 4.92 8.89
N LEU A 219 -10.59 5.03 9.90
CA LEU A 219 -10.55 6.20 10.78
C LEU A 219 -10.04 7.43 10.02
N GLU A 220 -8.95 7.29 9.24
CA GLU A 220 -8.41 8.43 8.48
C GLU A 220 -9.35 8.84 7.33
N ARG A 221 -10.09 7.90 6.71
CA ARG A 221 -11.17 8.20 5.77
C ARG A 221 -12.29 9.03 6.40
N ALA A 222 -12.78 8.60 7.56
CA ALA A 222 -13.78 9.34 8.31
C ALA A 222 -13.27 10.72 8.73
N ARG A 223 -12.02 10.81 9.21
CA ARG A 223 -11.35 12.07 9.53
C ARG A 223 -11.25 13.00 8.33
N HIS A 224 -10.88 12.48 7.17
CA HIS A 224 -10.81 13.28 5.94
C HIS A 224 -12.18 13.84 5.53
N PHE A 225 -13.23 13.02 5.62
CA PHE A 225 -14.61 13.48 5.40
C PHE A 225 -15.05 14.54 6.42
N MET A 226 -14.72 14.33 7.70
CA MET A 226 -14.95 15.26 8.81
C MET A 226 -14.37 16.64 8.49
N GLN A 227 -13.10 16.69 8.06
CA GLN A 227 -12.42 17.94 7.69
C GLN A 227 -13.06 18.61 6.47
N ARG A 228 -13.44 17.85 5.44
CA ARG A 228 -14.06 18.39 4.21
C ARG A 228 -15.45 18.97 4.43
N THR A 229 -16.23 18.38 5.34
CA THR A 229 -17.66 18.72 5.52
C THR A 229 -17.95 19.52 6.78
N GLY A 230 -16.99 19.62 7.70
CA GLY A 230 -17.19 20.24 9.01
C GLY A 230 -18.11 19.45 9.96
N GLN A 231 -18.47 18.21 9.60
CA GLN A 231 -19.30 17.35 10.46
C GLN A 231 -18.48 16.77 11.61
N PRO A 232 -19.09 16.39 12.74
CA PRO A 232 -18.40 15.66 13.81
C PRO A 232 -17.91 14.27 13.37
N PHE A 233 -16.87 13.73 14.02
CA PHE A 233 -16.28 12.45 13.66
C PHE A 233 -17.29 11.29 13.65
N GLY A 234 -18.18 11.20 14.63
CA GLY A 234 -19.20 10.14 14.67
C GLY A 234 -20.13 10.15 13.44
N VAL A 235 -20.49 11.34 12.95
CA VAL A 235 -21.28 11.51 11.71
C VAL A 235 -20.45 11.11 10.49
N ALA A 236 -19.19 11.54 10.43
CA ALA A 236 -18.29 11.20 9.34
C ALA A 236 -18.00 9.69 9.25
N LEU A 237 -17.82 9.02 10.39
CA LEU A 237 -17.64 7.58 10.50
C LEU A 237 -18.88 6.83 10.02
N ALA A 238 -20.08 7.28 10.41
CA ALA A 238 -21.33 6.71 9.93
C ALA A 238 -21.52 6.92 8.41
N ALA A 239 -21.24 8.12 7.91
CA ALA A 239 -21.41 8.48 6.49
C ALA A 239 -20.47 7.70 5.57
N THR A 240 -19.22 7.47 6.01
CA THR A 240 -18.20 6.78 5.20
C THR A 240 -18.30 5.25 5.27
N ARG A 241 -19.10 4.70 6.20
CA ARG A 241 -19.20 3.25 6.45
C ARG A 241 -19.59 2.44 5.21
N ALA A 242 -20.54 2.92 4.41
CA ALA A 242 -21.04 2.18 3.24
C ALA A 242 -19.97 1.94 2.16
N GLY A 243 -18.93 2.77 2.11
CA GLY A 243 -17.83 2.61 1.16
C GLY A 243 -16.70 1.70 1.66
N ASN A 244 -16.76 1.16 2.88
CA ASN A 244 -15.71 0.32 3.42
C ASN A 244 -16.04 -1.17 3.20
N LEU A 245 -15.15 -1.89 2.54
CA LEU A 245 -15.23 -3.32 2.31
C LEU A 245 -14.10 -4.02 3.06
N PHE A 246 -14.42 -5.06 3.81
CA PHE A 246 -13.45 -5.83 4.57
C PHE A 246 -13.46 -7.27 4.09
N THR A 247 -12.27 -7.83 3.84
CA THR A 247 -12.10 -9.26 3.55
C THR A 247 -11.16 -9.85 4.58
N THR A 248 -11.60 -10.93 5.21
CA THR A 248 -10.75 -11.78 6.04
C THR A 248 -10.57 -13.14 5.38
N HIS A 249 -9.34 -13.62 5.38
CA HIS A 249 -8.93 -14.92 4.85
C HIS A 249 -8.71 -15.93 5.97
N THR A 250 -8.45 -15.43 7.19
CA THR A 250 -8.25 -16.26 8.38
C THR A 250 -9.27 -15.87 9.44
N ALA A 251 -10.47 -16.44 9.37
CA ALA A 251 -11.56 -16.20 10.32
C ALA A 251 -11.35 -16.87 11.70
N VAL A 252 -10.11 -16.88 12.20
CA VAL A 252 -9.77 -17.30 13.57
C VAL A 252 -9.04 -16.19 14.30
N ALA A 253 -9.22 -16.12 15.63
CA ALA A 253 -8.67 -15.06 16.47
C ALA A 253 -7.15 -14.87 16.35
N ALA A 254 -6.41 -15.94 16.00
CA ALA A 254 -4.96 -15.90 15.80
C ALA A 254 -4.53 -15.18 14.51
N GLY A 255 -5.44 -14.95 13.57
CA GLY A 255 -5.19 -14.21 12.33
C GLY A 255 -5.23 -12.70 12.47
N PHE A 256 -5.57 -12.17 13.65
CA PHE A 256 -5.67 -10.75 13.92
C PHE A 256 -4.54 -10.28 14.83
N ASP A 257 -3.84 -9.23 14.40
CA ASP A 257 -2.89 -8.53 15.26
C ASP A 257 -3.61 -7.97 16.49
N ARG A 258 -3.01 -8.16 17.67
CA ARG A 258 -3.53 -7.65 18.95
C ARG A 258 -2.47 -6.80 19.61
N PHE A 259 -2.84 -5.57 19.91
CA PHE A 259 -1.95 -4.60 20.54
C PHE A 259 -2.41 -4.32 21.97
N PRO A 260 -1.50 -4.27 22.96
CA PRO A 260 -1.86 -3.85 24.31
C PRO A 260 -2.46 -2.44 24.31
N PRO A 261 -3.49 -2.15 25.11
CA PRO A 261 -4.12 -0.83 25.17
C PRO A 261 -3.13 0.32 25.41
N GLY A 262 -2.13 0.12 26.28
CA GLY A 262 -1.10 1.14 26.53
C GLY A 262 -0.22 1.44 25.31
N LEU A 263 -0.04 0.48 24.40
CA LEU A 263 0.67 0.71 23.13
C LEU A 263 -0.19 1.52 22.17
N ILE A 264 -1.49 1.21 22.08
CA ILE A 264 -2.46 2.01 21.30
C ILE A 264 -2.56 3.44 21.84
N GLU A 265 -2.65 3.61 23.15
CA GLU A 265 -2.68 4.92 23.80
C GLU A 265 -1.42 5.72 23.46
N HIS A 266 -0.25 5.10 23.61
CA HIS A 266 1.01 5.75 23.29
C HIS A 266 1.02 6.21 21.83
N CYS A 267 0.75 5.32 20.86
CA CYS A 267 0.88 5.63 19.44
C CYS A 267 -0.26 6.50 18.87
N LEU A 268 -1.50 6.28 19.31
CA LEU A 268 -2.71 6.82 18.71
C LEU A 268 -3.54 7.72 19.65
N GLY A 269 -3.20 7.84 20.94
CA GLY A 269 -3.95 8.68 21.88
C GLY A 269 -4.00 10.16 21.49
N GLY A 270 -2.88 10.69 20.98
CA GLY A 270 -2.84 12.04 20.41
C GLY A 270 -3.60 12.17 19.09
N TYR A 271 -3.72 11.09 18.31
CA TYR A 271 -4.52 11.06 17.09
C TYR A 271 -6.02 11.05 17.41
N ALA A 272 -6.46 10.21 18.35
CA ALA A 272 -7.84 10.14 18.81
C ALA A 272 -8.32 11.48 19.39
N SER A 273 -7.59 12.03 20.36
CA SER A 273 -8.00 13.25 21.05
C SER A 273 -7.92 14.49 20.16
N ASN A 274 -6.79 14.72 19.48
CA ASN A 274 -6.55 15.97 18.77
C ASN A 274 -7.06 15.98 17.32
N GLN A 275 -7.20 14.82 16.68
CA GLN A 275 -7.55 14.75 15.26
C GLN A 275 -8.92 14.13 14.99
N LEU A 276 -9.38 13.21 15.84
CA LEU A 276 -10.73 12.65 15.74
C LEU A 276 -11.72 13.29 16.72
N GLY A 277 -11.22 13.85 17.83
CA GLY A 277 -12.07 14.40 18.89
C GLY A 277 -12.85 13.33 19.65
N ILE A 278 -12.30 12.12 19.77
CA ILE A 278 -12.88 11.00 20.53
C ILE A 278 -12.00 10.64 21.74
N THR A 279 -12.58 9.92 22.70
CA THR A 279 -11.81 9.43 23.85
C THR A 279 -10.94 8.23 23.47
N LEU A 280 -9.96 7.89 24.32
CA LEU A 280 -9.19 6.66 24.14
C LEU A 280 -10.10 5.42 24.26
N ASP A 281 -11.09 5.46 25.17
CA ASP A 281 -12.06 4.37 25.35
C ASP A 281 -12.93 4.15 24.10
N ASP A 282 -13.23 5.21 23.34
CA ASP A 282 -13.95 5.08 22.06
C ASP A 282 -13.06 4.51 20.93
N LEU A 283 -11.73 4.65 21.05
CA LEU A 283 -10.77 4.12 20.08
C LEU A 283 -10.52 2.62 20.26
N LEU A 284 -10.50 2.16 21.52
CA LEU A 284 -10.20 0.78 21.93
C LEU A 284 -11.39 -0.17 21.71
#